data_AF-A0A383DJ68-F1
#
_entry.id   AF-A0A383DJ68-F1
#
_cell.length_a   1.000
_cell.length_b   1.000
_cell.length_c   1.000
_cell.angle_alpha   90.00
_cell.angle_beta   90.00
_cell.angle_gamma   90.00
#
_symmetry.space_group_name_H-M   'P 1'
#
loop_
_entity.id
_entity.type
_entity.pdbx_description
1 polymer ?
#
loop_
_entity_poly.entity_id
_entity_poly.type
_entity_poly.pdbx_seq_one_letter_code
_entity_poly.pdbx_strand_id
1 'polypeptide(L)'
;MDIEKSPSWIKSNSQWNKLKTVISKCKAKINYLEPSPILPDMVFTANAGILKGNTFLPSNFRYKERQGEKDHFKRWFKWAGYQVYEIHPEINFEGAG
;
A
#
# COMPACT_ATOMS: atom_id res chain seq x y z
N MET A 1 9.30 -0.07 10.81
CA MET A 1 9.22 -1.30 11.65
C MET A 1 10.63 -1.75 12.03
N ASP A 2 10.90 -2.15 13.28
CA ASP A 2 12.21 -2.71 13.66
C ASP A 2 12.31 -4.15 13.12
N ILE A 3 13.17 -4.39 12.12
CA ILE A 3 13.32 -5.69 11.48
C ILE A 3 13.93 -6.71 12.45
N GLU A 4 14.73 -6.26 13.41
CA GLU A 4 15.37 -7.09 14.43
C GLU A 4 14.38 -7.53 15.54
N LYS A 5 13.28 -6.78 15.71
CA LYS A 5 12.16 -7.13 16.61
C LYS A 5 10.86 -7.32 15.82
N SER A 6 10.84 -8.41 15.07
CA SER A 6 9.73 -8.74 14.18
C SER A 6 8.47 -9.23 14.93
N PRO A 7 7.26 -8.82 14.53
CA PRO A 7 6.02 -9.40 15.05
C PRO A 7 5.91 -10.89 14.68
N SER A 8 5.09 -11.64 15.42
CA SER A 8 4.84 -13.06 15.11
C SER A 8 4.26 -13.23 13.71
N TRP A 9 5.07 -13.75 12.79
CA TRP A 9 4.66 -13.97 11.40
C TRP A 9 3.41 -14.85 11.29
N ILE A 10 3.36 -15.94 12.05
CA ILE A 10 2.22 -16.88 12.07
C ILE A 10 0.94 -16.14 12.47
N LYS A 11 1.01 -15.34 13.54
CA LYS A 11 -0.15 -14.59 14.05
C LYS A 11 -0.58 -13.50 13.06
N SER A 12 0.35 -12.73 12.53
CA SER A 12 0.07 -11.67 11.54
C SER A 12 -0.54 -12.24 10.26
N ASN A 13 -0.01 -13.35 9.74
CA ASN A 13 -0.56 -14.01 8.56
C ASN A 13 -1.99 -14.55 8.81
N SER A 14 -2.23 -15.15 9.97
CA SER A 14 -3.57 -15.61 10.36
C SER A 14 -4.57 -14.45 10.46
N GLN A 15 -4.19 -13.35 11.11
CA GLN A 15 -5.02 -12.15 11.25
C GLN A 15 -5.32 -11.49 9.90
N TRP A 16 -4.32 -11.37 9.03
CA TRP A 16 -4.49 -10.80 7.69
C TRP A 16 -5.43 -11.65 6.84
N ASN A 17 -5.28 -12.98 6.86
CA ASN A 17 -6.18 -13.89 6.14
C ASN A 17 -7.62 -13.82 6.66
N LYS A 18 -7.80 -13.63 7.98
CA LYS A 18 -9.13 -13.40 8.56
C LYS A 18 -9.75 -12.09 8.06
N LEU A 19 -8.99 -10.99 8.03
CA LEU A 19 -9.45 -9.70 7.50
C LEU A 19 -9.87 -9.82 6.03
N LYS A 20 -8.99 -10.39 5.19
CA LYS A 20 -9.27 -10.67 3.76
C LYS A 20 -10.56 -11.47 3.59
N THR A 21 -10.75 -12.52 4.40
CA THR A 21 -11.95 -13.37 4.35
C THR A 21 -13.22 -12.56 4.67
N VAL A 22 -13.19 -11.72 5.70
CA VAL A 22 -14.34 -10.88 6.08
C VAL A 22 -14.67 -9.87 4.97
N ILE A 23 -13.67 -9.17 4.44
CA ILE A 23 -13.85 -8.21 3.34
C ILE A 23 -14.42 -8.91 2.10
N SER A 24 -13.92 -10.09 1.75
CA SER A 24 -14.41 -10.85 0.61
C SER A 24 -15.87 -11.28 0.77
N LYS A 25 -16.32 -11.62 1.99
CA LYS A 25 -17.73 -11.97 2.26
C LYS A 25 -18.67 -10.78 2.06
N CYS A 26 -18.17 -9.56 2.21
CA CYS A 26 -18.89 -8.32 1.88
C CYS A 26 -18.95 -8.04 0.36
N LYS A 27 -18.56 -9.00 -0.50
CA LYS A 27 -18.52 -8.90 -1.97
C LYS A 27 -17.60 -7.81 -2.51
N ALA A 28 -16.63 -7.36 -1.70
CA ALA A 28 -15.61 -6.42 -2.17
C ALA A 28 -14.66 -7.13 -3.16
N LYS A 29 -14.30 -6.42 -4.24
CA LYS A 29 -13.24 -6.87 -5.15
C LYS A 29 -11.89 -6.65 -4.46
N ILE A 30 -11.13 -7.72 -4.28
CA ILE A 30 -9.80 -7.67 -3.67
C ILE A 30 -8.76 -7.92 -4.76
N ASN A 31 -7.88 -6.94 -4.96
CA ASN A 31 -6.71 -7.11 -5.80
C ASN A 31 -5.44 -7.17 -4.93
N TYR A 32 -4.37 -7.74 -5.48
CA TYR A 32 -3.09 -7.90 -4.79
C TYR A 32 -1.97 -7.27 -5.60
N LEU A 33 -0.94 -6.84 -4.89
CA LEU A 33 0.35 -6.42 -5.43
C LEU A 33 1.45 -7.23 -4.75
N GLU A 34 2.55 -7.45 -5.45
CA GLU A 34 3.68 -8.22 -4.93
C GLU A 34 4.35 -7.45 -3.76
N PRO A 35 4.48 -8.07 -2.57
CA PRO A 35 5.13 -7.44 -1.43
C PRO A 35 6.65 -7.32 -1.65
N SER A 36 7.27 -6.31 -1.04
CA SER A 36 8.74 -6.20 -0.99
C SER A 36 9.26 -6.76 0.34
N PRO A 37 10.30 -7.62 0.33
CA PRO A 37 10.89 -8.16 1.57
C PRO A 37 11.60 -7.09 2.41
N ILE A 38 11.97 -5.96 1.81
CA ILE A 38 12.68 -4.86 2.49
C ILE A 38 11.78 -3.68 2.88
N LEU A 39 10.48 -3.72 2.53
CA LEU A 39 9.50 -2.68 2.87
C LEU A 39 8.32 -3.33 3.62
N PRO A 40 8.48 -3.65 4.91
CA PRO A 40 7.46 -4.38 5.68
C PRO A 40 6.14 -3.61 5.83
N ASP A 41 6.18 -2.28 5.72
CA ASP A 41 5.00 -1.41 5.89
C ASP A 41 4.10 -1.32 4.63
N MET A 42 4.48 -1.98 3.51
CA MET A 42 3.66 -2.05 2.28
C MET A 42 2.27 -2.69 2.48
N VAL A 43 2.09 -3.46 3.56
CA VAL A 43 0.78 -4.06 3.89
C VAL A 43 -0.27 -3.00 4.24
N PHE A 44 0.14 -1.79 4.62
CA PHE A 44 -0.72 -0.64 4.91
C PHE A 44 -1.07 0.13 3.63
N THR A 45 -1.78 -0.56 2.73
CA THR A 45 -2.13 -0.05 1.39
C THR A 45 -3.03 1.18 1.40
N ALA A 46 -3.68 1.52 2.52
CA ALA A 46 -4.42 2.78 2.67
C ALA A 46 -3.51 4.02 2.50
N ASN A 47 -2.23 3.91 2.89
CA ASN A 47 -1.26 4.97 2.69
C ASN A 47 -0.62 4.94 1.29
N ALA A 48 -1.05 4.08 0.37
CA ALA A 48 -0.48 4.04 -0.97
C ALA A 48 -0.73 5.35 -1.73
N GLY A 49 -1.87 6.01 -1.47
CA GLY A 49 -2.32 7.21 -2.15
C GLY A 49 -3.83 7.38 -2.07
N ILE A 50 -4.38 8.31 -2.84
CA ILE A 50 -5.83 8.46 -3.03
C ILE A 50 -6.19 8.06 -4.45
N LEU A 51 -7.27 7.27 -4.59
CA LEU A 51 -7.90 6.95 -5.87
C LEU A 51 -9.23 7.70 -5.97
N LYS A 52 -9.43 8.46 -7.06
CA LYS A 52 -10.69 9.10 -7.41
C LYS A 52 -11.04 8.78 -8.87
N GLY A 53 -12.12 8.03 -9.08
CA GLY A 53 -12.47 7.53 -10.41
C GLY A 53 -11.34 6.68 -10.99
N ASN A 54 -10.81 7.06 -12.16
CA ASN A 54 -9.67 6.37 -12.78
C ASN A 54 -8.31 7.03 -12.49
N THR A 55 -8.26 8.02 -11.60
CA THR A 55 -7.05 8.76 -11.28
C THR A 55 -6.52 8.38 -9.90
N PHE A 56 -5.28 7.90 -9.87
CA PHE A 56 -4.53 7.59 -8.66
C PHE A 56 -3.44 8.64 -8.42
N LEU A 57 -3.42 9.18 -7.21
CA LEU A 57 -2.40 10.08 -6.70
C LEU A 57 -1.61 9.33 -5.61
N PRO A 58 -0.39 8.83 -5.89
CA PRO A 58 0.41 8.11 -4.91
C PRO A 58 0.85 9.06 -3.79
N SER A 59 1.03 8.51 -2.61
CA SER A 59 1.60 9.24 -1.47
C SER A 59 3.01 9.71 -1.77
N ASN A 60 3.35 10.88 -1.24
CA ASN A 60 4.70 11.41 -1.18
C ASN A 60 5.16 11.38 0.29
N PHE A 61 5.71 10.24 0.69
CA PHE A 61 6.06 9.96 2.09
C PHE A 61 7.18 10.87 2.59
N ARG A 62 6.98 11.43 3.80
CA ARG A 62 7.97 12.27 4.48
C ARG A 62 9.21 11.48 4.91
N TYR A 63 9.02 10.24 5.36
CA TYR A 63 10.05 9.40 5.95
C TYR A 63 10.68 8.46 4.92
N LYS A 64 12.03 8.37 4.91
CA LYS A 64 12.81 7.64 3.91
C LYS A 64 12.48 6.14 3.88
N GLU A 65 12.12 5.60 5.05
CA GLU A 65 11.79 4.21 5.30
C GLU A 65 10.61 3.73 4.43
N ARG A 66 9.68 4.63 4.07
CA ARG A 66 8.50 4.32 3.26
C ARG A 66 8.55 4.87 1.83
N GLN A 67 9.53 5.71 1.50
CA GLN A 67 9.64 6.32 0.16
C GLN A 67 9.76 5.27 -0.96
N GLY A 68 10.40 4.14 -0.69
CA GLY A 68 10.49 3.02 -1.64
C GLY A 68 9.14 2.39 -2.01
N GLU A 69 8.12 2.50 -1.16
CA GLU A 69 6.79 1.92 -1.40
C GLU A 69 6.08 2.60 -2.58
N LYS A 70 6.33 3.91 -2.75
CA LYS A 70 5.70 4.74 -3.79
C LYS A 70 5.83 4.12 -5.18
N ASP A 71 7.02 3.63 -5.53
CA ASP A 71 7.27 3.06 -6.85
C ASP A 71 6.56 1.72 -7.06
N HIS A 72 6.40 0.92 -6.01
CA HIS A 72 5.61 -0.32 -6.07
C HIS A 72 4.14 -0.02 -6.37
N PHE A 73 3.55 0.93 -5.64
CA PHE A 73 2.16 1.33 -5.86
C PHE A 73 1.96 1.95 -7.25
N LYS A 74 2.85 2.86 -7.68
CA LYS A 74 2.80 3.45 -9.03
C LYS A 74 2.82 2.40 -10.12
N ARG A 75 3.74 1.43 -10.05
CA ARG A 75 3.83 0.34 -11.04
C ARG A 75 2.54 -0.47 -11.09
N TRP A 76 2.00 -0.83 -9.93
CA TRP A 76 0.77 -1.61 -9.85
C TRP A 76 -0.44 -0.87 -10.44
N PHE A 77 -0.65 0.39 -10.07
CA PHE A 77 -1.78 1.19 -10.58
C PHE A 77 -1.67 1.44 -12.09
N LYS A 78 -0.46 1.69 -12.62
CA LYS A 78 -0.25 1.79 -14.07
C LYS A 78 -0.57 0.48 -14.79
N TRP A 79 -0.09 -0.65 -14.27
CA TRP A 79 -0.38 -1.97 -14.84
C TRP A 79 -1.87 -2.30 -14.82
N ALA A 80 -2.57 -1.91 -13.77
CA ALA A 80 -4.02 -2.10 -13.64
C ALA A 80 -4.87 -1.12 -14.48
N GLY A 81 -4.26 -0.23 -15.26
CA GLY A 81 -4.93 0.66 -16.22
C GLY A 81 -5.36 2.04 -15.67
N TYR A 82 -4.89 2.41 -14.47
CA TYR A 82 -5.19 3.71 -13.87
C TYR A 82 -4.27 4.81 -14.39
N GLN A 83 -4.80 6.04 -14.43
CA GLN A 83 -3.97 7.23 -14.63
C GLN A 83 -3.26 7.58 -13.33
N VAL A 84 -1.94 7.73 -13.39
CA VAL A 84 -1.12 8.04 -12.22
C VAL A 84 -0.52 9.43 -12.36
N TYR A 85 -0.87 10.33 -11.45
CA TYR A 85 -0.31 11.69 -11.36
C TYR A 85 0.50 11.81 -10.09
N GLU A 86 1.51 12.68 -10.08
CA GLU A 86 2.31 12.94 -8.88
C GLU A 86 2.20 14.41 -8.50
N ILE A 87 2.16 14.69 -7.20
CA ILE A 87 2.31 16.04 -6.69
C ILE A 87 3.77 16.49 -6.78
N HIS A 88 4.01 17.80 -6.61
CA HIS A 88 5.35 18.36 -6.53
C HIS A 88 6.17 17.63 -5.45
N PRO A 89 7.43 17.24 -5.72
CA PRO A 89 8.21 16.36 -4.83
C PRO A 89 8.47 16.93 -3.44
N GLU A 90 8.38 18.25 -3.26
CA GLU A 90 8.57 18.94 -1.97
C GLU A 90 7.33 18.91 -1.07
N ILE A 91 6.16 18.50 -1.59
CA ILE A 91 4.91 18.47 -0.83
C ILE A 91 4.72 17.06 -0.30
N ASN A 92 4.64 16.91 1.03
CA ASN A 92 4.34 15.62 1.66
C ASN A 92 2.83 15.36 1.68
N PHE A 93 2.43 14.12 1.41
CA PHE A 93 1.03 13.67 1.38
C PHE A 93 0.97 12.15 1.59
N GLU A 94 0.18 11.67 2.54
CA GLU A 94 0.19 10.25 2.95
C GLU A 94 -1.10 9.48 2.61
N GLY A 95 -1.78 9.91 1.55
CA GLY A 95 -2.84 9.12 0.92
C GLY A 95 -4.18 9.21 1.63
N ALA A 96 -4.91 8.09 1.67
CA ALA A 96 -6.27 8.01 2.22
C ALA A 96 -6.30 7.59 3.71
N GLY A 97 -5.13 7.36 4.30
CA GLY A 97 -4.97 6.87 5.68
C GLY A 97 -4.81 7.97 6.72
#